data_AF-A0A5E4HTR4-F1
#
_entry.id   AF-A0A5E4HTR4-F1
#
_cell.length_a   1.000
_cell.length_b   1.000
_cell.length_c   1.000
_cell.angle_alpha   90.00
_cell.angle_beta   90.00
_cell.angle_gamma   90.00
#
_symmetry.space_group_name_H-M   'P 1'
#
loop_
_entity.id
_entity.type
_entity.pdbx_description
1 polymer ?
#
loop_
_entity_poly.entity_id
_entity_poly.type
_entity_poly.pdbx_seq_one_letter_code
_entity_poly.pdbx_strand_id
1 'polypeptide(L)'
;MKFQIIGTEEKPKGRLYKIDVDSLKLHLLFTHHSLDRISVWGLSIEQVLDALIFPEEVVTGHFNRFIAHKRHDKHVVRAVYEYDIKLPVLITVYYPSADRYFEGGEKYADKILT
;
A
#
# COMPACT_ATOMS: atom_id res chain seq x y z
N MET A 1 -9.67 -0.28 -12.71
CA MET A 1 -9.62 -1.68 -12.27
C MET A 1 -10.30 -1.76 -10.90
N LYS A 2 -10.85 -2.92 -10.54
CA LYS A 2 -11.53 -3.12 -9.24
C LYS A 2 -10.86 -4.28 -8.52
N PHE A 3 -10.80 -4.19 -7.20
CA PHE A 3 -10.36 -5.29 -6.36
C PHE A 3 -11.43 -5.64 -5.34
N GLN A 4 -11.37 -6.86 -4.82
CA GLN A 4 -12.21 -7.31 -3.72
C GLN A 4 -11.35 -8.03 -2.67
N ILE A 5 -11.55 -7.70 -1.40
CA ILE A 5 -11.01 -8.50 -0.30
C ILE A 5 -11.85 -9.77 -0.21
N ILE A 6 -11.22 -10.92 -0.46
CA ILE A 6 -11.86 -12.24 -0.45
C ILE A 6 -11.60 -13.01 0.85
N GLY A 7 -10.69 -12.52 1.69
CA GLY A 7 -10.44 -13.09 3.00
C GLY A 7 -9.36 -12.36 3.77
N THR A 8 -9.36 -12.58 5.07
CA THR A 8 -8.36 -12.05 6.00
C THR A 8 -7.88 -13.15 6.92
N GLU A 9 -6.63 -13.07 7.35
CA GLU A 9 -6.04 -14.02 8.28
C GLU A 9 -5.11 -13.28 9.25
N GLU A 10 -5.35 -13.41 10.55
CA GLU A 10 -4.47 -12.86 11.58
C GLU A 10 -3.16 -13.66 11.62
N LYS A 11 -2.03 -12.94 11.69
CA LYS A 11 -0.67 -13.47 11.75
C LYS A 11 0.07 -12.83 12.93
N PRO A 12 1.13 -13.45 13.47
CA PRO A 12 1.90 -12.86 14.58
C PRO A 12 2.48 -11.47 14.30
N LYS A 13 2.72 -11.12 13.03
CA LYS A 13 3.27 -9.82 12.62
C LYS A 13 2.19 -8.78 12.24
N GLY A 14 0.93 -9.19 12.09
CA GLY A 14 -0.12 -8.33 11.54
C GLY A 14 -1.26 -9.12 10.88
N ARG A 15 -1.96 -8.51 9.93
CA ARG A 15 -3.09 -9.15 9.22
C ARG A 15 -2.75 -9.38 7.76
N LEU A 16 -2.93 -10.61 7.29
CA LEU A 16 -2.81 -10.97 5.89
C LEU A 16 -4.14 -10.73 5.19
N TYR A 17 -4.13 -9.94 4.12
CA TYR A 17 -5.27 -9.71 3.24
C TYR A 17 -5.12 -10.55 1.98
N LYS A 18 -6.18 -11.27 1.63
CA LYS A 18 -6.30 -12.03 0.38
C LYS A 18 -7.24 -11.27 -0.53
N ILE A 19 -6.75 -10.93 -1.71
CA ILE A 19 -7.39 -9.96 -2.60
C ILE A 19 -7.53 -10.59 -3.98
N ASP A 20 -8.71 -10.42 -4.58
CA ASP A 20 -8.94 -10.67 -5.99
C ASP A 20 -8.85 -9.35 -6.75
N VAL A 21 -8.03 -9.30 -7.79
CA VAL A 21 -7.91 -8.17 -8.70
C VAL A 21 -8.07 -8.69 -10.12
N ASP A 22 -9.23 -8.48 -10.73
CA ASP A 22 -9.52 -8.91 -12.10
C ASP A 22 -9.13 -10.38 -12.37
N SER A 23 -9.46 -11.31 -11.45
CA SER A 23 -9.11 -12.76 -11.46
C SER A 23 -7.67 -13.12 -11.05
N LEU A 24 -6.83 -12.14 -10.74
CA LEU A 24 -5.51 -12.37 -10.13
C LEU A 24 -5.63 -12.37 -8.62
N LYS A 25 -5.04 -13.38 -7.96
CA LYS A 25 -5.03 -13.50 -6.50
C LYS A 25 -3.75 -12.89 -5.95
N LEU A 26 -3.90 -11.89 -5.09
CA LEU A 26 -2.82 -11.23 -4.38
C LEU A 26 -2.93 -11.46 -2.88
N HIS A 27 -1.78 -11.61 -2.22
CA HIS A 27 -1.69 -11.59 -0.77
C HIS A 27 -0.84 -10.39 -0.33
N LEU A 28 -1.33 -9.65 0.67
CA LEU A 28 -0.61 -8.51 1.25
C LEU A 28 -0.63 -8.63 2.77
N LEU A 29 0.55 -8.55 3.40
CA LEU A 29 0.63 -8.54 4.86
C LEU A 29 0.69 -7.11 5.37
N PHE A 30 -0.29 -6.72 6.19
CA PHE A 30 -0.30 -5.43 6.87
C PHE A 30 0.24 -5.65 8.27
N THR A 31 1.41 -5.07 8.59
CA THR A 31 1.97 -5.17 9.94
C THR A 31 1.04 -4.51 10.97
N HIS A 32 1.12 -4.94 12.24
CA HIS A 32 0.40 -4.26 13.33
C HIS A 32 0.68 -2.74 13.33
N HIS A 33 1.95 -2.37 13.16
CA HIS A 33 2.34 -0.97 13.06
C HIS A 33 1.59 -0.23 11.93
N SER A 34 1.52 -0.82 10.73
CA SER A 34 0.79 -0.20 9.62
C SER A 34 -0.70 -0.04 9.92
N LEU A 35 -1.34 -1.04 10.54
CA LEU A 35 -2.76 -0.99 10.90
C LEU A 35 -3.04 0.14 11.92
N ASP A 36 -2.16 0.32 12.91
CA ASP A 36 -2.26 1.42 13.86
C ASP A 36 -2.14 2.77 13.15
N ARG A 37 -1.19 2.90 12.22
CA ARG A 37 -1.01 4.15 11.44
C ARG A 37 -2.22 4.44 10.56
N ILE A 38 -2.82 3.43 9.93
CA ILE A 38 -4.04 3.57 9.14
C ILE A 38 -5.16 4.15 10.01
N SER A 39 -5.35 3.60 11.21
CA SER A 39 -6.33 4.10 12.19
C SER A 39 -6.04 5.56 12.60
N VAL A 40 -4.79 5.87 12.95
CA VAL A 40 -4.36 7.24 13.34
C VAL A 40 -4.64 8.27 12.25
N TRP A 41 -4.44 7.90 10.98
CA TRP A 41 -4.72 8.79 9.85
C TRP A 41 -6.19 8.80 9.40
N GLY A 42 -7.05 7.97 10.00
CA GLY A 42 -8.45 7.84 9.61
C GLY A 42 -8.64 7.28 8.20
N LEU A 43 -7.67 6.49 7.71
CA LEU A 43 -7.74 5.86 6.39
C LEU A 43 -8.53 4.55 6.46
N SER A 44 -9.27 4.25 5.41
CA SER A 44 -9.84 2.91 5.20
C SER A 44 -8.77 1.94 4.67
N ILE A 45 -8.99 0.64 4.88
CA ILE A 45 -8.12 -0.40 4.32
C ILE A 45 -8.15 -0.33 2.80
N GLU A 46 -9.31 -0.06 2.22
CA GLU A 46 -9.54 0.06 0.78
C GLU A 46 -8.71 1.19 0.16
N GLN A 47 -8.60 2.36 0.82
CA GLN A 47 -7.75 3.44 0.33
C GLN A 47 -6.27 3.04 0.26
N VAL A 48 -5.79 2.30 1.28
CA VAL A 48 -4.39 1.85 1.32
C VAL A 48 -4.14 0.74 0.31
N LEU A 49 -5.10 -0.17 0.16
CA LEU A 49 -5.04 -1.21 -0.88
C LEU A 49 -5.06 -0.61 -2.28
N ASP A 50 -5.91 0.39 -2.54
CA ASP A 50 -5.92 1.10 -3.82
C ASP A 50 -4.56 1.74 -4.11
N ALA A 51 -3.91 2.32 -3.09
CA ALA A 51 -2.58 2.88 -3.25
C ALA A 51 -1.52 1.82 -3.56
N LEU A 52 -1.55 0.66 -2.90
CA LEU A 52 -0.59 -0.43 -3.13
C LEU A 52 -0.80 -1.14 -4.47
N ILE A 53 -2.05 -1.32 -4.90
CA ILE A 53 -2.44 -2.11 -6.06
C ILE A 53 -2.45 -1.26 -7.33
N PHE A 54 -2.95 -0.03 -7.23
CA PHE A 54 -3.10 0.92 -8.34
C PHE A 54 -2.45 2.27 -8.03
N PRO A 55 -1.13 2.29 -7.72
CA PRO A 55 -0.42 3.53 -7.42
C PRO A 55 -0.43 4.48 -8.63
N GLU A 56 -0.41 5.77 -8.35
CA GLU A 56 -0.13 6.79 -9.36
C GLU A 56 1.39 6.92 -9.61
N GLU A 57 2.21 6.65 -8.60
CA GLU A 57 3.65 6.47 -8.71
C GLU A 57 4.15 5.53 -7.61
N VAL A 58 5.28 4.89 -7.87
CA VAL A 58 6.06 4.19 -6.84
C VAL A 58 7.48 4.71 -6.88
N VAL A 59 7.95 5.19 -5.73
CA VAL A 59 9.31 5.71 -5.57
C VAL A 59 10.15 4.81 -4.66
N THR A 60 11.47 4.84 -4.85
CA THR A 60 12.40 4.11 -4.01
C THR A 60 12.51 4.76 -2.64
N GLY A 61 12.32 3.98 -1.59
CA GLY A 61 12.57 4.36 -0.20
C GLY A 61 13.96 3.93 0.29
N HIS A 62 14.23 4.15 1.57
CA HIS A 62 15.46 3.67 2.21
C HIS A 62 15.38 2.17 2.55
N PHE A 63 16.54 1.50 2.59
CA PHE A 63 16.68 0.09 3.00
C PHE A 63 15.83 -0.91 2.19
N ASN A 64 15.88 -0.82 0.85
CA ASN A 64 15.15 -1.71 -0.08
C ASN A 64 13.62 -1.67 0.08
N ARG A 65 13.10 -0.53 0.51
CA ARG A 65 11.66 -0.27 0.58
C ARG A 65 11.18 0.48 -0.64
N PHE A 66 9.91 0.31 -0.93
CA PHE A 66 9.20 1.06 -1.97
C PHE A 66 8.08 1.86 -1.32
N ILE A 67 7.72 2.98 -1.95
CA ILE A 67 6.66 3.85 -1.46
C ILE A 67 5.66 4.05 -2.58
N ALA A 68 4.50 3.40 -2.44
CA ALA A 68 3.38 3.59 -3.34
C ALA A 68 2.62 4.86 -2.95
N HIS A 69 2.41 5.74 -3.92
CA HIS A 69 1.68 6.99 -3.76
C HIS A 69 0.35 6.94 -4.51
N LYS A 70 -0.71 7.38 -3.84
CA LYS A 70 -2.03 7.61 -4.43
C LYS A 70 -2.62 8.89 -3.88
N ARG A 71 -3.04 9.81 -4.76
CA ARG A 71 -3.61 11.07 -4.31
C ARG A 71 -5.05 10.88 -3.87
N HIS A 72 -5.40 11.57 -2.80
CA HIS A 72 -6.76 11.75 -2.32
C HIS A 72 -6.94 13.24 -2.02
N ASP A 73 -7.61 13.94 -2.92
CA ASP A 73 -7.75 15.39 -2.92
C ASP A 73 -6.38 16.11 -2.80
N LYS A 74 -6.18 16.82 -1.68
CA LYS A 74 -4.96 17.58 -1.38
C LYS A 74 -3.87 16.77 -0.69
N HIS A 75 -4.14 15.50 -0.37
CA HIS A 75 -3.24 14.62 0.35
C HIS A 75 -2.83 13.44 -0.52
N VAL A 76 -1.81 12.73 -0.07
CA VAL A 76 -1.31 11.52 -0.73
C VAL A 76 -1.22 10.40 0.30
N VAL A 77 -1.83 9.25 0.01
CA VAL A 77 -1.55 8.02 0.74
C VAL A 77 -0.17 7.57 0.33
N ARG A 78 0.76 7.53 1.29
CA ARG A 78 2.13 7.01 1.12
C ARG A 78 2.24 5.68 1.82
N ALA A 79 2.06 4.60 1.08
CA ALA A 79 2.13 3.25 1.59
C ALA A 79 3.56 2.72 1.41
N VAL A 80 4.28 2.56 2.51
CA VAL A 80 5.67 2.07 2.51
C VAL A 80 5.65 0.56 2.68
N TYR A 81 6.20 -0.16 1.71
CA TYR A 81 6.23 -1.62 1.73
C TYR A 81 7.60 -2.17 1.35
N GLU A 82 7.83 -3.41 1.74
CA GLU A 82 8.98 -4.23 1.36
C GLU A 82 8.50 -5.65 1.02
N TYR A 83 9.41 -6.52 0.58
CA TYR A 83 9.09 -7.92 0.31
C TYR A 83 9.72 -8.84 1.34
N ASP A 84 8.90 -9.68 1.96
CA ASP A 84 9.36 -10.90 2.62
C ASP A 84 9.40 -12.02 1.58
N ILE A 85 10.57 -12.22 0.97
CA ILE A 85 10.85 -13.10 -0.18
C ILE A 85 10.08 -12.71 -1.45
N LYS A 86 8.77 -12.92 -1.46
CA LYS A 86 7.83 -12.56 -2.54
C LYS A 86 6.52 -11.97 -2.04
N LEU A 87 6.28 -12.00 -0.73
CA LEU A 87 5.09 -11.46 -0.12
C LEU A 87 5.30 -9.96 0.11
N PRO A 88 4.51 -9.06 -0.50
CA PRO A 88 4.57 -7.65 -0.15
C PRO A 88 4.04 -7.44 1.28
N VAL A 89 4.82 -6.72 2.07
CA VAL A 89 4.56 -6.41 3.47
C VAL A 89 4.47 -4.91 3.64
N LEU A 90 3.29 -4.41 4.01
CA LEU A 90 3.08 -3.01 4.35
C LEU A 90 3.70 -2.73 5.73
N ILE A 91 4.72 -1.87 5.73
CA ILE A 91 5.46 -1.49 6.93
C ILE A 91 4.77 -0.31 7.62
N THR A 92 4.42 0.74 6.89
CA THR A 92 3.78 1.92 7.48
C THR A 92 3.02 2.73 6.43
N VAL A 93 2.15 3.65 6.88
CA VAL A 93 1.39 4.57 6.02
C VAL A 93 1.49 5.99 6.56
N TYR A 94 1.65 6.93 5.65
CA TYR A 94 1.53 8.37 5.91
C TYR A 94 0.43 8.99 5.03
N TYR A 95 -0.18 10.07 5.51
CA TYR A 95 -1.18 10.83 4.76
C TYR A 95 -0.86 12.33 4.72
N PRO A 96 0.32 12.74 4.20
CA PRO A 96 0.69 14.16 4.12
C PRO A 96 0.04 14.87 2.92
N SER A 97 0.24 16.19 2.84
CA SER A 97 -0.09 16.97 1.64
C SER A 97 0.63 16.45 0.41
N ALA A 98 -0.09 16.38 -0.72
CA ALA A 98 0.42 15.93 -2.00
C ALA A 98 1.50 16.87 -2.55
N ASP A 99 1.36 18.18 -2.36
CA ASP A 99 2.28 19.21 -2.88
C ASP A 99 3.73 19.02 -2.42
N ARG A 100 3.94 18.34 -1.29
CA ARG A 100 5.26 18.11 -0.72
C ARG A 100 5.92 16.81 -1.19
N TYR A 101 5.13 15.81 -1.56
CA TYR A 101 5.63 14.43 -1.67
C TYR A 101 5.26 13.69 -2.95
N PHE A 102 4.36 14.23 -3.77
CA PHE A 102 4.01 13.65 -5.05
C PHE A 102 4.98 14.16 -6.14
N GLU A 103 5.61 13.25 -6.90
CA GLU A 103 6.66 13.57 -7.87
C GLU A 103 6.18 13.75 -9.32
N GLY A 104 4.86 13.83 -9.52
CA GLY A 104 4.22 14.10 -10.80
C GLY A 104 3.56 12.88 -11.44
N GLY A 105 3.67 11.68 -10.85
CA GLY A 105 3.02 10.47 -11.34
C GLY A 105 3.82 9.71 -12.40
N GLU A 106 3.29 8.56 -12.81
CA GLU A 106 3.74 7.71 -13.93
C GLU A 106 5.19 7.19 -13.85
N LYS A 107 5.81 7.29 -12.66
CA LYS A 107 7.10 6.68 -12.34
C LYS A 107 6.89 5.51 -11.42
N TYR A 108 7.47 4.36 -11.76
CA TYR A 108 7.23 3.13 -11.02
C TYR A 108 8.53 2.39 -10.76
N ALA A 109 9.09 2.58 -9.57
CA ALA A 109 10.26 1.84 -9.11
C ALA A 109 9.97 0.34 -8.96
N ASP A 110 8.79 0.00 -8.46
CA ASP A 110 8.30 -1.37 -8.32
C ASP A 110 6.77 -1.34 -8.23
N LYS A 111 6.04 -2.03 -9.11
CA LYS A 111 4.58 -2.20 -8.94
C LYS A 111 4.30 -3.61 -8.47
N ILE A 112 3.49 -3.73 -7.42
CA ILE A 112 3.03 -5.02 -6.92
C ILE A 112 2.25 -5.79 -8.01
N LEU A 113 1.43 -5.09 -8.80
CA LEU A 113 0.83 -5.64 -10.01
C LEU A 113 1.53 -5.08 -11.24
N THR A 114 2.17 -5.97 -12.00
CA THR A 114 2.82 -5.68 -13.28
C THR A 114 1.97 -6.12 -14.44
#